data_AF-A0A0S7WMR0-F1
#
_entry.id   AF-A0A0S7WMR0-F1
#
_cell.length_a   1.000
_cell.length_b   1.000
_cell.length_c   1.000
_cell.angle_alpha   90.00
_cell.angle_beta   90.00
_cell.angle_gamma   90.00
#
_symmetry.space_group_name_H-M   'P 1'
#
loop_
_entity.id
_entity.type
_entity.pdbx_description
1 polymer ?
#
loop_
_entity_poly.entity_id
_entity_poly.type
_entity_poly.pdbx_seq_one_letter_code
_entity_poly.pdbx_strand_id
1 'polypeptide(L)'
;MAKAGRVGIRGRIESARRKVKDLEAKKLQMDKEIDILDKYVEACRFIQATERGGSRRMAARKAARPSRARVARRLKMPTKAGAGERFKGMKIADAVEILLKRSGVSLKVSEMVKRLRAGGIKISSKVPGASVTAALRRHPGKFKMTKPGFYAHVKK
;
A
#
# COMPACT_ATOMS: atom_id res chain seq x y z
N MET A 1 29.25 -16.01 35.06
CA MET A 1 28.63 -16.82 33.98
C MET A 1 28.01 -15.90 32.92
N ALA A 2 28.68 -15.60 31.80
CA ALA A 2 28.20 -14.62 30.80
C ALA A 2 28.44 -15.03 29.32
N LYS A 3 28.59 -16.34 29.05
CA LYS A 3 28.85 -16.89 27.71
C LYS A 3 27.61 -17.41 26.98
N ALA A 4 26.56 -17.83 27.70
CA ALA A 4 25.38 -18.45 27.09
C ALA A 4 24.50 -17.49 26.24
N GLY A 5 24.39 -16.21 26.62
CA GLY A 5 23.54 -15.24 25.91
C GLY A 5 24.11 -14.74 24.57
N ARG A 6 25.45 -14.67 24.43
CA ARG A 6 26.12 -14.17 23.21
C ARG A 6 26.09 -15.17 22.05
N VAL A 7 26.15 -16.47 22.35
CA VAL A 7 26.06 -17.54 21.35
C VAL A 7 24.67 -17.59 20.72
N GLY A 8 23.62 -17.37 21.52
CA GLY A 8 22.23 -17.33 21.04
C GLY A 8 21.93 -16.16 20.11
N ILE A 9 22.45 -14.95 20.40
CA ILE A 9 22.26 -13.78 19.54
C ILE A 9 23.05 -13.92 18.23
N ARG A 10 24.29 -14.42 18.29
CA ARG A 10 25.11 -14.67 17.10
C ARG A 10 24.45 -15.66 16.14
N GLY A 11 23.90 -16.76 16.66
CA GLY A 11 23.14 -17.72 15.85
C GLY A 11 21.89 -17.11 15.20
N ARG A 12 21.16 -16.22 15.91
CA ARG A 12 20.02 -15.49 15.33
C ARG A 12 20.44 -14.54 14.22
N ILE A 13 21.59 -13.84 14.38
CA ILE A 13 22.14 -12.96 13.35
C ILE A 13 22.52 -13.75 12.10
N GLU A 14 23.18 -14.89 12.25
CA GLU A 14 23.55 -15.75 11.13
C GLU A 14 22.32 -16.33 10.41
N SER A 15 21.32 -16.80 11.17
CA SER A 15 20.04 -17.26 10.61
C SER A 15 19.32 -16.15 9.84
N ALA A 16 19.28 -14.93 10.38
CA ALA A 16 18.69 -13.77 9.71
C ALA A 16 19.45 -13.42 8.42
N ARG A 17 20.79 -13.44 8.43
CA ARG A 17 21.61 -13.20 7.23
C ARG A 17 21.36 -14.24 6.14
N ARG A 18 21.24 -15.52 6.50
CA ARG A 18 20.88 -16.58 5.54
C ARG A 18 19.51 -16.33 4.92
N LYS A 19 18.50 -16.02 5.74
CA LYS A 19 17.15 -15.68 5.25
C LYS A 19 17.15 -14.47 4.32
N VAL A 20 17.95 -13.45 4.60
CA VAL A 20 18.09 -12.28 3.70
C VAL A 20 18.64 -12.73 2.36
N LYS A 21 19.72 -13.52 2.33
CA LYS A 21 20.32 -14.05 1.10
C LYS A 21 19.34 -14.91 0.30
N ASP A 22 18.58 -15.77 0.97
CA ASP A 22 17.56 -16.61 0.32
C ASP A 22 16.43 -15.77 -0.30
N LEU A 23 16.01 -14.71 0.40
CA LEU A 23 14.99 -13.77 -0.09
C LEU A 23 15.51 -12.92 -1.26
N GLU A 24 16.77 -12.52 -1.24
CA GLU A 24 17.42 -11.82 -2.36
C GLU A 24 17.49 -12.69 -3.61
N ALA A 25 17.82 -13.98 -3.45
CA ALA A 25 17.81 -14.94 -4.55
C ALA A 25 16.39 -15.15 -5.12
N LYS A 26 15.38 -15.30 -4.25
CA LYS A 26 13.97 -15.37 -4.67
C LYS A 26 13.51 -14.11 -5.39
N LYS A 27 13.92 -12.94 -4.91
CA LYS A 27 13.62 -11.66 -5.57
C LYS A 27 14.19 -11.65 -6.99
N LEU A 28 15.45 -12.04 -7.17
CA LEU A 28 16.09 -12.12 -8.48
C LEU A 28 15.36 -13.09 -9.42
N GLN A 29 14.90 -14.23 -8.90
CA GLN A 29 14.11 -15.19 -9.68
C GLN A 29 12.77 -14.59 -10.13
N MET A 30 12.02 -13.97 -9.20
CA MET A 30 10.76 -13.28 -9.53
C MET A 30 10.98 -12.15 -10.54
N ASP A 31 12.07 -11.38 -10.42
CA ASP A 31 12.40 -10.31 -11.37
C ASP A 31 12.63 -10.87 -12.79
N LYS A 32 13.22 -12.06 -12.93
CA LYS A 32 13.35 -12.77 -14.23
C LYS A 32 12.01 -13.25 -14.77
N GLU A 33 11.17 -13.84 -13.92
CA GLU A 33 9.82 -14.28 -14.31
C GLU A 33 8.95 -13.12 -14.80
N ILE A 34 9.03 -11.97 -14.12
CA ILE A 34 8.36 -10.74 -14.55
C ILE A 34 8.85 -10.28 -15.92
N ASP A 35 10.16 -10.30 -16.18
CA ASP A 35 10.73 -9.91 -17.49
C ASP A 35 10.23 -10.82 -18.62
N ILE A 36 10.11 -12.13 -18.36
CA ILE A 36 9.56 -13.09 -19.33
C ILE A 36 8.08 -12.79 -19.60
N LEU A 37 7.28 -12.56 -18.56
CA LEU A 37 5.85 -12.25 -18.71
C LEU A 37 5.62 -10.91 -19.42
N ASP A 38 6.44 -9.90 -19.15
CA ASP A 38 6.37 -8.61 -19.85
C ASP A 38 6.62 -8.78 -21.35
N LYS A 39 7.64 -9.57 -21.73
CA LYS A 39 7.92 -9.92 -23.13
C LYS A 39 6.78 -10.71 -23.76
N TYR A 40 6.20 -11.66 -23.04
CA TYR A 40 5.06 -12.44 -23.52
C TYR A 40 3.84 -11.55 -23.79
N VAL A 41 3.50 -10.65 -22.86
CA VAL A 41 2.41 -9.68 -23.04
C VAL A 41 2.69 -8.75 -24.23
N GLU A 42 3.94 -8.35 -24.44
CA GLU A 42 4.33 -7.55 -25.61
C GLU A 42 4.10 -8.31 -26.92
N ALA A 43 4.49 -9.59 -26.99
CA ALA A 43 4.22 -10.44 -28.14
C ALA A 43 2.71 -10.62 -28.40
N CYS A 44 1.91 -10.91 -27.37
CA CYS A 44 0.46 -11.03 -27.51
C CYS A 44 -0.19 -9.73 -28.00
N ARG A 45 0.28 -8.57 -27.51
CA ARG A 45 -0.21 -7.26 -27.97
C ARG A 45 0.17 -6.99 -29.42
N PHE A 46 1.36 -7.42 -29.84
CA PHE A 46 1.79 -7.32 -31.23
C PHE A 46 0.87 -8.15 -32.13
N ILE A 47 0.64 -9.42 -31.81
CA ILE A 47 -0.25 -10.33 -32.54
C ILE A 47 -1.67 -9.74 -32.62
N GLN A 48 -2.23 -9.31 -31.49
CA GLN A 48 -3.55 -8.69 -31.45
C GLN A 48 -3.65 -7.42 -32.32
N ALA A 49 -2.56 -6.65 -32.45
CA ALA A 49 -2.53 -5.44 -33.27
C ALA A 49 -2.39 -5.75 -34.76
N THR A 50 -1.64 -6.79 -35.12
CA THR A 50 -1.51 -7.27 -36.51
C THR A 50 -2.80 -7.91 -37.00
N GLU A 51 -3.47 -8.71 -36.17
CA GLU A 51 -4.78 -9.32 -36.49
C GLU A 51 -5.89 -8.28 -36.67
N ARG A 52 -5.81 -7.14 -35.97
CA ARG A 52 -6.78 -6.03 -36.08
C ARG A 52 -6.44 -5.01 -37.16
N GLY A 53 -5.52 -5.29 -38.08
CA GLY A 53 -5.17 -4.40 -39.21
C GLY A 53 -4.50 -3.08 -38.79
N GLY A 54 -3.95 -2.99 -37.57
CA GLY A 54 -3.56 -1.75 -36.93
C GLY A 54 -2.08 -1.37 -37.06
N SER A 55 -1.41 -1.68 -38.17
CA SER A 55 0.05 -1.47 -38.34
C SER A 55 0.50 -0.01 -38.10
N ARG A 56 -0.37 0.99 -38.36
CA ARG A 56 0.00 2.42 -38.22
C ARG A 56 -0.22 3.03 -36.83
N ARG A 57 -1.02 2.41 -35.94
CA ARG A 57 -1.30 2.97 -34.58
C ARG A 57 -0.22 2.64 -33.54
N MET A 58 0.64 1.67 -33.79
CA MET A 58 1.65 1.18 -32.84
C MET A 58 2.87 2.10 -32.72
N ALA A 59 3.29 2.77 -33.81
CA ALA A 59 4.41 3.72 -33.77
C ALA A 59 4.15 4.91 -32.84
N ALA A 60 2.91 5.42 -32.80
CA ALA A 60 2.52 6.52 -31.92
C ALA A 60 2.45 6.12 -30.43
N ARG A 61 2.17 4.84 -30.12
CA ARG A 61 2.12 4.33 -28.73
C ARG A 61 3.50 4.06 -28.13
N LYS A 62 4.53 3.90 -28.96
CA LYS A 62 5.95 3.83 -28.52
C LYS A 62 6.38 5.11 -27.79
N ALA A 63 5.83 6.26 -28.17
CA ALA A 63 6.09 7.57 -27.55
C ALA A 63 5.25 7.84 -26.27
N ALA A 64 4.13 7.14 -26.09
CA ALA A 64 3.22 7.32 -24.95
C ALA A 64 3.44 6.29 -23.82
N ARG A 65 4.65 5.72 -23.70
CA ARG A 65 4.97 4.84 -22.57
C ARG A 65 4.93 5.69 -21.29
N PRO A 66 4.11 5.36 -20.27
CA PRO A 66 4.46 5.75 -18.92
C PRO A 66 5.77 5.01 -18.62
N SER A 67 6.89 5.75 -18.65
CA SER A 67 8.22 5.19 -18.42
C SER A 67 8.23 4.31 -17.18
N ARG A 68 9.15 3.33 -17.11
CA ARG A 68 9.44 2.51 -15.92
C ARG A 68 9.39 3.31 -14.60
N ALA A 69 9.67 4.62 -14.63
CA ALA A 69 9.51 5.55 -13.52
C ALA A 69 8.07 5.67 -12.96
N ARG A 70 7.02 5.51 -13.76
CA ARG A 70 5.62 5.59 -13.30
C ARG A 70 5.15 4.31 -12.59
N VAL A 71 5.65 3.15 -13.03
CA VAL A 71 5.42 1.86 -12.35
C VAL A 71 6.34 1.73 -11.13
N ALA A 72 7.60 2.15 -11.22
CA ALA A 72 8.48 2.32 -10.07
C ALA A 72 7.95 3.37 -9.07
N ARG A 73 7.17 4.37 -9.49
CA ARG A 73 6.41 5.27 -8.61
C ARG A 73 5.20 4.60 -7.94
N ARG A 74 4.58 3.61 -8.59
CA ARG A 74 3.49 2.81 -8.00
C ARG A 74 3.99 1.71 -7.06
N LEU A 75 5.19 1.16 -7.31
CA LEU A 75 5.89 0.20 -6.44
C LEU A 75 6.83 0.85 -5.43
N LYS A 76 7.12 2.15 -5.55
CA LYS A 76 7.48 3.00 -4.40
C LYS A 76 6.26 3.08 -3.49
N MET A 77 6.03 2.00 -2.75
CA MET A 77 5.72 2.12 -1.34
C MET A 77 6.56 3.27 -0.80
N PRO A 78 5.97 4.31 -0.18
CA PRO A 78 6.77 5.23 0.59
C PRO A 78 7.32 4.43 1.76
N THR A 79 8.50 3.82 1.55
CA THR A 79 9.38 3.39 2.62
C THR A 79 9.77 4.66 3.36
N LYS A 80 9.05 4.89 4.46
CA LYS A 80 9.39 5.75 5.60
C LYS A 80 9.63 7.25 5.38
N ALA A 81 9.66 7.81 4.17
CA ALA A 81 9.97 9.23 3.95
C ALA A 81 8.75 10.18 3.80
N GLY A 82 7.53 9.74 4.11
CA GLY A 82 6.35 10.62 4.03
C GLY A 82 5.10 10.13 4.76
N ALA A 83 5.24 9.16 5.65
CA ALA A 83 4.11 8.64 6.43
C ALA A 83 3.78 9.54 7.63
N GLY A 84 4.78 10.21 8.24
CA GLY A 84 4.62 10.86 9.54
C GLY A 84 3.65 12.05 9.60
N GLU A 85 3.20 12.59 8.45
CA GLU A 85 2.48 13.87 8.44
C GLU A 85 1.30 13.94 7.45
N ARG A 86 0.90 12.82 6.84
CA ARG A 86 -0.15 12.81 5.79
C ARG A 86 -1.49 13.39 6.25
N PHE A 87 -1.73 13.39 7.56
CA PHE A 87 -2.92 13.92 8.20
C PHE A 87 -2.58 14.93 9.31
N LYS A 88 -1.35 15.46 9.35
CA LYS A 88 -0.92 16.45 10.34
C LYS A 88 -1.74 17.74 10.16
N GLY A 89 -2.43 18.17 11.22
CA GLY A 89 -3.33 19.34 11.17
C GLY A 89 -4.73 19.08 10.62
N MET A 90 -5.05 17.86 10.16
CA MET A 90 -6.40 17.50 9.71
C MET A 90 -7.29 17.01 10.86
N LYS A 91 -8.59 17.28 10.76
CA LYS A 91 -9.59 16.71 11.69
C LYS A 91 -9.71 15.21 11.45
N ILE A 92 -10.04 14.47 12.51
CA ILE A 92 -10.17 13.01 12.50
C ILE A 92 -11.12 12.54 11.39
N ALA A 93 -12.24 13.25 11.17
CA ALA A 93 -13.22 12.89 10.16
C ALA A 93 -12.67 13.00 8.73
N ASP A 94 -11.98 14.09 8.39
CA ASP A 94 -11.44 14.32 7.04
C ASP A 94 -10.35 13.30 6.69
N ALA A 95 -9.49 12.98 7.66
CA ALA A 95 -8.48 11.95 7.48
C ALA A 95 -9.09 10.54 7.31
N VAL A 96 -10.17 10.22 8.02
CA VAL A 96 -10.90 8.96 7.81
C VAL A 96 -11.62 8.94 6.46
N GLU A 97 -12.13 10.07 5.98
CA GLU A 97 -12.70 10.21 4.64
C GLU A 97 -11.69 9.80 3.56
N ILE A 98 -10.47 10.33 3.64
CA ILE A 98 -9.38 9.99 2.73
C ILE A 98 -9.03 8.51 2.82
N LEU A 99 -8.97 7.94 4.04
CA LEU A 99 -8.66 6.52 4.25
C LEU A 99 -9.73 5.61 3.63
N LEU A 100 -11.01 5.93 3.79
CA LEU A 100 -12.12 5.14 3.28
C LEU A 100 -12.30 5.31 1.76
N LYS A 101 -12.15 6.52 1.22
CA LYS A 101 -12.15 6.77 -0.23
C LYS A 101 -11.01 6.03 -0.94
N ARG A 102 -9.82 6.02 -0.34
CA ARG A 102 -8.64 5.32 -0.89
C ARG A 102 -8.74 3.81 -0.77
N SER A 103 -9.30 3.31 0.33
CA SER A 103 -9.43 1.87 0.55
C SER A 103 -10.59 1.27 -0.24
N GLY A 104 -11.66 2.03 -0.49
CA GLY A 104 -12.84 1.57 -1.23
C GLY A 104 -13.70 0.54 -0.50
N VAL A 105 -13.33 0.15 0.73
CA VAL A 105 -13.96 -0.91 1.54
C VAL A 105 -14.22 -0.38 2.95
N SER A 106 -15.20 -0.97 3.65
CA SER A 106 -15.44 -0.69 5.06
C SER A 106 -14.22 -1.04 5.91
N LEU A 107 -13.80 -0.12 6.78
CA LEU A 107 -12.65 -0.32 7.67
C LEU A 107 -13.11 -0.47 9.12
N LYS A 108 -12.35 -1.24 9.91
CA LYS A 108 -12.56 -1.38 11.36
C LYS A 108 -12.01 -0.15 12.08
N VAL A 109 -12.68 0.30 13.14
CA VAL A 109 -12.25 1.48 13.95
C VAL A 109 -10.81 1.33 14.47
N SER A 110 -10.42 0.13 14.92
CA SER A 110 -9.05 -0.12 15.40
C SER A 110 -8.00 0.04 14.30
N GLU A 111 -8.33 -0.31 13.07
CA GLU A 111 -7.45 -0.17 11.90
C GLU A 111 -7.37 1.29 11.44
N MET A 112 -8.48 2.04 11.51
CA MET A 112 -8.48 3.49 11.28
C MET A 112 -7.56 4.20 12.27
N VAL A 113 -7.67 3.90 13.57
CA VAL A 113 -6.81 4.48 14.61
C VAL A 113 -5.32 4.26 14.30
N LYS A 114 -4.93 3.03 13.92
CA LYS A 114 -3.54 2.72 13.54
C LYS A 114 -3.08 3.58 12.36
N ARG A 115 -3.90 3.71 11.31
CA ARG A 115 -3.58 4.47 10.10
C ARG A 115 -3.55 5.99 10.34
N LEU A 116 -4.44 6.50 11.19
CA LEU A 116 -4.48 7.91 11.59
C LEU A 116 -3.24 8.28 12.42
N ARG A 117 -2.86 7.43 13.39
CA ARG A 117 -1.64 7.62 14.19
C ARG A 117 -0.38 7.51 13.32
N ALA A 118 -0.33 6.52 12.43
CA ALA A 118 0.76 6.36 11.47
C ALA A 118 0.86 7.54 10.49
N GLY A 119 -0.25 8.25 10.25
CA GLY A 119 -0.33 9.43 9.40
C GLY A 119 -0.13 10.78 10.12
N GLY A 120 0.19 10.78 11.42
CA GLY A 120 0.52 11.99 12.18
C GLY A 120 -0.62 12.63 12.97
N ILE A 121 -1.81 12.01 13.07
CA ILE A 121 -2.89 12.51 13.95
C ILE A 121 -2.60 12.11 15.40
N LYS A 122 -2.41 13.12 16.25
CA LYS A 122 -2.37 12.97 17.70
C LYS A 122 -3.80 12.81 18.25
N ILE A 123 -4.23 11.58 18.47
CA ILE A 123 -5.49 11.29 19.17
C ILE A 123 -5.19 11.33 20.67
N SER A 124 -5.42 12.48 21.30
CA SER A 124 -5.12 12.76 22.71
C SER A 124 -6.05 12.07 23.72
N SER A 125 -7.02 11.27 23.27
CA SER A 125 -8.01 10.65 24.16
C SER A 125 -7.52 9.33 24.76
N LYS A 126 -7.96 9.06 26.00
CA LYS A 126 -7.70 7.80 26.73
C LYS A 126 -8.23 6.57 25.98
N VAL A 127 -9.29 6.75 25.18
CA VAL A 127 -9.89 5.70 24.32
C VAL A 127 -9.95 6.18 22.86
N PRO A 128 -8.89 5.93 22.07
CA PRO A 128 -8.78 6.44 20.69
C PRO A 128 -9.90 5.95 19.76
N GLY A 129 -10.35 4.71 19.95
CA GLY A 129 -11.44 4.12 19.17
C GLY A 129 -12.77 4.85 19.38
N ALA A 130 -13.11 5.19 20.62
CA ALA A 130 -14.33 5.92 20.94
C ALA A 130 -14.33 7.33 20.33
N SER A 131 -13.17 8.00 20.31
CA SER A 131 -13.04 9.32 19.68
C SER A 131 -13.20 9.29 18.17
N VAL A 132 -12.66 8.26 17.50
CA VAL A 132 -12.87 8.06 16.06
C VAL A 132 -14.35 7.76 15.78
N THR A 133 -14.96 6.85 16.54
CA THR A 133 -16.40 6.54 16.43
C THR A 133 -17.28 7.79 16.64
N ALA A 134 -16.97 8.60 17.65
CA ALA A 134 -17.69 9.86 17.91
C ALA A 134 -17.52 10.87 16.78
N ALA A 135 -16.31 11.00 16.21
CA ALA A 135 -16.07 11.86 15.06
C ALA A 135 -16.84 11.40 13.82
N LEU A 136 -16.95 10.09 13.59
CA LEU A 136 -17.71 9.55 12.46
C LEU A 136 -19.23 9.72 12.64
N ARG A 137 -19.74 9.54 13.87
CA ARG A 137 -21.15 9.76 14.20
C ARG A 137 -21.61 11.20 14.01
N ARG A 138 -20.72 12.19 14.16
CA ARG A 138 -21.03 13.61 13.87
C ARG A 138 -21.23 13.90 12.37
N HIS A 139 -20.87 12.97 11.48
CA HIS A 139 -20.99 13.14 10.03
C HIS A 139 -21.75 11.98 9.38
N PRO A 140 -23.06 11.80 9.70
CA PRO A 140 -23.86 10.68 9.20
C PRO A 140 -24.06 10.70 7.68
N GLY A 141 -23.95 11.88 7.04
CA GLY A 141 -24.05 12.02 5.59
C GLY A 141 -22.80 11.58 4.80
N LYS A 142 -21.68 11.31 5.47
CA LYS A 142 -20.40 10.90 4.86
C LYS A 142 -20.00 9.48 5.23
N PHE A 143 -20.40 9.00 6.40
CA PHE A 143 -20.01 7.70 6.93
C PHE A 143 -21.22 6.88 7.39
N LYS A 144 -21.28 5.62 6.97
CA LYS A 144 -22.31 4.68 7.43
C LYS A 144 -21.64 3.51 8.15
N MET A 145 -22.17 3.17 9.32
CA MET A 145 -21.78 1.96 10.02
C MET A 145 -22.38 0.76 9.29
N THR A 146 -21.53 -0.12 8.76
CA THR A 146 -21.98 -1.31 8.02
C THR A 146 -22.09 -2.53 8.92
N LYS A 147 -21.19 -2.63 9.92
CA LYS A 147 -21.16 -3.66 10.96
C LYS A 147 -20.70 -3.03 12.28
N PRO A 148 -20.94 -3.66 13.44
CA PRO A 148 -20.44 -3.15 14.71
C PRO A 148 -18.93 -2.85 14.65
N GLY A 149 -18.57 -1.58 14.77
CA GLY A 149 -17.17 -1.13 14.69
C GLY A 149 -16.54 -1.08 13.30
N PHE A 150 -17.33 -1.21 12.22
CA PHE A 150 -16.91 -0.99 10.83
C PHE A 150 -17.68 0.16 10.21
N TYR A 151 -16.94 1.10 9.61
CA TYR A 151 -17.53 2.21 8.88
C TYR A 151 -17.10 2.18 7.41
N ALA A 152 -18.03 2.54 6.54
CA ALA A 152 -17.80 2.75 5.12
C ALA A 152 -18.09 4.20 4.75
N HIS A 153 -17.42 4.70 3.70
CA HIS A 153 -17.75 5.99 3.12
C HIS A 153 -18.99 5.84 2.25
N VAL A 154 -20.00 6.70 2.48
CA VAL A 154 -21.19 6.75 1.64
C VAL A 154 -20.83 7.56 0.39
N LYS A 155 -20.75 6.89 -0.77
CA LYS A 155 -20.70 7.61 -2.05
C LYS A 155 -22.06 8.28 -2.23
N LYS A 156 -22.08 9.61 -2.15
CA LYS A 156 -23.14 10.40 -2.80
C LYS A 156 -22.88 10.40 -4.30
#